data_AF-M8BMS8-F1
#
_entry.id   AF-M8BMS8-F1
#
_cell.length_a   1.000
_cell.length_b   1.000
_cell.length_c   1.000
_cell.angle_alpha   90.00
_cell.angle_beta   90.00
_cell.angle_gamma   90.00
#
_symmetry.space_group_name_H-M   'P 1'
#
loop_
_entity.id
_entity.type
_entity.pdbx_description
1 polymer ?
#
loop_
_entity_poly.entity_id
_entity_poly.type
_entity_poly.pdbx_seq_one_letter_code
_entity_poly.pdbx_strand_id
1 'polypeptide(L)' 'MDTITVVENVFGEVERKVQKSYWEEHSKDLTVESMMLDSRAKDLDKEERPEVYTTNHPSSYRIASIPVLPD' A
#
# COMPACT_ATOMS: atom_id res chain seq x y z
N MET A 1 20.30 22.08 11.67
CA MET A 1 18.92 21.95 11.15
C MET A 1 18.33 23.34 11.08
N ASP A 2 18.02 23.78 9.88
CA ASP A 2 17.22 24.98 9.63
C ASP A 2 15.74 24.70 9.98
N THR A 3 14.98 25.76 10.23
CA THR A 3 13.58 25.64 10.68
C THR A 3 12.67 24.98 9.64
N ILE A 4 13.04 25.04 8.36
CA ILE A 4 12.30 24.44 7.24
C ILE A 4 12.33 22.90 7.34
N THR A 5 13.50 22.31 7.61
CA THR A 5 13.65 20.84 7.73
C THR A 5 12.91 20.27 8.94
N VAL A 6 12.78 21.01 10.04
CA VAL A 6 11.99 20.58 11.21
C VAL A 6 10.50 20.54 10.87
N VAL A 7 10.00 21.55 10.16
CA VAL A 7 8.60 21.66 9.79
C VAL A 7 8.21 20.56 8.79
N GLU A 8 9.03 20.32 7.76
CA GLU A 8 8.82 19.21 6.79
C GLU A 8 8.80 17.84 7.47
N ASN A 9 9.69 17.60 8.43
CA ASN A 9 9.72 16.34 9.19
C ASN A 9 8.45 16.14 10.04
N VAL A 10 7.95 17.21 10.68
CA VAL A 10 6.70 17.15 11.46
C VAL A 10 5.50 16.86 10.57
N PHE A 11 5.39 17.49 9.39
CA PHE A 11 4.34 17.18 8.43
C PHE A 11 4.42 15.74 7.90
N GLY A 12 5.63 15.24 7.63
CA GLY A 12 5.85 13.85 7.23
C GLY A 12 5.46 12.83 8.31
N GLU A 13 5.68 13.15 9.59
CA GLU A 13 5.24 12.30 10.70
C GLU A 13 3.72 12.28 10.88
N VAL A 14 3.06 13.44 10.72
CA VAL A 14 1.59 13.54 10.79
C VAL A 14 0.95 12.77 9.63
N GLU A 15 1.43 12.97 8.41
CA GLU A 15 0.95 12.25 7.23
C GLU A 15 1.09 10.74 7.40
N ARG A 16 2.26 10.27 7.89
CA ARG A 16 2.48 8.85 8.16
C ARG A 16 1.48 8.28 9.18
N LYS A 17 1.15 9.04 10.23
CA LYS A 17 0.19 8.59 11.25
C LYS A 17 -1.22 8.47 10.67
N VAL A 18 -1.67 9.48 9.92
CA VAL A 18 -3.01 9.50 9.31
C VAL A 18 -3.16 8.32 8.33
N GLN A 19 -2.20 8.15 7.42
CA GLN A 19 -2.20 7.06 6.45
C GLN A 19 -2.17 5.69 7.15
N LYS A 20 -1.34 5.52 8.19
CA LYS A 20 -1.26 4.27 8.95
C LYS A 20 -2.58 3.97 9.66
N SER A 21 -3.18 4.94 10.36
CA SER A 21 -4.45 4.73 11.05
C SER A 21 -5.59 4.40 10.09
N TYR A 22 -5.59 5.03 8.91
CA TYR A 22 -6.57 4.75 7.87
C TYR A 22 -6.49 3.31 7.41
N TRP A 23 -5.29 2.83 7.07
CA TRP A 23 -5.10 1.43 6.66
C TRP A 23 -5.34 0.44 7.81
N GLU A 24 -4.93 0.74 9.05
CA GLU A 24 -5.21 -0.12 10.22
C GLU A 24 -6.70 -0.31 10.48
N GLU A 25 -7.53 0.69 10.19
CA GLU A 25 -8.99 0.55 10.29
C GLU A 25 -9.58 -0.26 9.14
N HIS A 26 -9.08 -0.05 7.93
CA HIS A 26 -9.65 -0.59 6.70
C HIS A 26 -8.97 -1.89 6.21
N SER A 27 -7.99 -2.45 6.94
CA SER A 27 -7.32 -3.71 6.60
C SER A 27 -7.54 -4.84 7.61
N LYS A 28 -8.45 -4.65 8.58
CA LYS A 28 -8.68 -5.62 9.68
C LYS A 28 -9.12 -6.99 9.20
N ASP A 29 -9.94 -7.03 8.15
CA ASP A 29 -10.51 -8.28 7.66
C ASP A 29 -9.59 -9.00 6.66
N LEU A 30 -8.42 -8.42 6.33
CA LEU A 30 -7.40 -8.99 5.40
C LEU A 30 -8.00 -9.58 4.11
N THR A 31 -9.11 -9.02 3.63
CA THR A 31 -9.77 -9.45 2.39
C THR A 31 -9.39 -8.55 1.21
N VAL A 32 -9.51 -9.08 0.00
CA VAL A 32 -9.31 -8.30 -1.25
C VAL A 32 -10.26 -7.10 -1.32
N GLU A 33 -11.46 -7.21 -0.78
CA GLU A 33 -12.44 -6.10 -0.67
C GLU A 33 -11.94 -5.00 0.27
N SER A 34 -11.38 -5.39 1.43
CA SER A 34 -10.73 -4.49 2.39
C SER A 34 -9.51 -3.79 1.78
N MET A 35 -8.72 -4.51 0.98
CA MET A 35 -7.50 -3.99 0.34
C MET A 35 -7.78 -3.08 -0.84
N MET A 36 -8.81 -3.38 -1.64
CA MET A 36 -9.20 -2.57 -2.80
C MET A 36 -10.17 -1.43 -2.42
N LEU A 37 -10.66 -1.40 -1.16
CA LEU A 37 -11.65 -0.45 -0.67
C LEU A 37 -12.94 -0.42 -1.52
N ASP A 38 -13.28 -1.58 -2.10
CA ASP A 38 -14.37 -1.73 -3.05
C ASP A 38 -15.16 -3.02 -2.77
N SER A 39 -16.49 -2.92 -2.74
CA SER A 39 -17.38 -4.06 -2.43
C SER A 39 -17.51 -5.07 -3.57
N ARG A 40 -17.05 -4.74 -4.77
CA ARG A 40 -16.98 -5.57 -5.98
C ARG A 40 -15.54 -5.94 -6.35
N ALA A 41 -14.60 -5.71 -5.44
CA ALA A 41 -13.18 -6.00 -5.63
C ALA A 41 -12.89 -7.42 -6.14
N LYS A 42 -13.67 -8.42 -5.75
CA LYS A 42 -13.50 -9.81 -6.20
C LYS A 42 -13.69 -10.01 -7.70
N ASP A 43 -14.52 -9.20 -8.34
CA ASP A 43 -14.76 -9.30 -9.78
C ASP A 43 -13.78 -8.41 -10.56
N LEU A 44 -13.42 -7.24 -10.01
CA LEU A 44 -12.38 -6.36 -10.54
C LEU A 44 -10.98 -7.02 -10.50
N ASP A 45 -10.64 -7.70 -9.41
CA ASP A 45 -9.35 -8.40 -9.24
C ASP A 45 -9.09 -9.44 -10.34
N LYS A 46 -10.15 -10.09 -10.85
CA LYS A 46 -10.04 -11.11 -11.91
C LYS A 46 -9.71 -10.50 -13.28
N GLU A 47 -10.13 -9.26 -13.52
CA GLU A 47 -9.98 -8.58 -14.80
C GLU A 47 -8.72 -7.70 -14.84
N GLU A 48 -8.42 -6.97 -13.75
CA GLU A 48 -7.31 -6.01 -13.72
C GLU A 48 -5.95 -6.65 -13.40
N ARG A 49 -5.89 -7.74 -12.60
CA ARG A 49 -4.62 -8.40 -12.27
C ARG A 49 -3.85 -8.88 -13.50
N PRO A 50 -4.48 -9.60 -14.45
CA PRO A 50 -3.79 -10.01 -15.67
C PRO A 50 -3.19 -8.84 -16.46
N GLU A 51 -3.90 -7.71 -16.52
CA GLU A 51 -3.44 -6.50 -17.22
C GLU A 51 -2.24 -5.85 -16.52
N VAL A 52 -2.25 -5.80 -15.18
CA VAL A 52 -1.10 -5.32 -14.39
C VAL A 52 0.12 -6.22 -14.58
N TYR A 53 -0.05 -7.55 -14.53
CA TYR A 53 1.07 -8.49 -14.72
C TYR A 53 1.66 -8.44 -16.13
N THR A 54 0.81 -8.24 -17.15
CA THR A 54 1.25 -8.19 -18.55
C THR A 54 1.88 -6.85 -18.93
N THR A 55 1.42 -5.75 -18.32
CA THR A 55 2.05 -4.43 -18.46
C THR A 55 3.44 -4.39 -17.81
N ASN A 56 3.67 -5.20 -16.77
CA ASN A 56 4.95 -5.34 -16.08
C ASN A 56 5.82 -6.49 -16.67
N HIS A 57 6.42 -6.30 -17.85
CA HIS A 57 7.56 -7.14 -18.28
C HIS A 57 8.57 -6.31 -19.11
N PRO A 58 9.88 -6.32 -18.78
CA PRO A 58 10.67 -7.54 -18.97
C PRO A 58 11.66 -7.94 -17.84
N SER A 59 11.68 -9.25 -17.53
CA SER A 59 12.87 -10.08 -17.19
C SER A 59 13.81 -9.71 -16.03
N SER A 60 13.66 -8.61 -15.28
CA SER A 60 14.68 -8.19 -14.30
C SER A 60 14.15 -7.61 -12.98
N TYR A 61 12.89 -7.85 -12.60
CA TYR A 61 12.39 -7.37 -11.32
C TYR A 61 13.03 -8.17 -10.17
N ARG A 62 13.99 -7.57 -9.46
CA ARG A 62 14.24 -7.94 -8.06
C ARG A 62 13.00 -7.54 -7.28
N ILE A 63 12.06 -8.48 -7.12
CA ILE A 63 10.95 -8.30 -6.19
C ILE A 63 11.58 -8.11 -4.82
N ALA A 64 11.31 -6.96 -4.18
CA ALA A 64 11.63 -6.79 -2.78
C ALA A 64 10.74 -7.75 -2.00
N SER A 65 11.24 -8.95 -1.69
CA SER A 65 10.65 -9.80 -0.67
C SER A 65 10.78 -9.04 0.65
N ILE A 66 9.77 -8.23 0.98
CA ILE A 66 9.66 -7.64 2.32
C ILE A 66 9.53 -8.83 3.26
N PRO A 67 10.49 -9.05 4.17
CA PRO A 67 10.37 -10.14 5.13
C PRO A 67 9.12 -9.87 5.98
N VAL A 68 8.19 -10.82 5.97
CA VAL A 68 7.05 -10.81 6.88
C VAL A 68 7.66 -10.97 8.28
N LEU A 69 7.62 -9.89 9.07
CA LEU A 69 8.05 -9.94 10.46
C LEU A 69 7.10 -10.88 11.21
N PRO A 70 7.61 -11.81 12.04
CA PRO A 70 6.76 -12.55 12.96
C PRO A 70 6.14 -11.59 13.97
N ASP A 71 4.91 -11.91 14.40
CA ASP A 71 4.11 -11.14 15.36
C ASP A 71 4.85 -10.82 16.68
#